data_AF-A0A453B6R9-F1
#
_entry.id   AF-A0A453B6R9-F1
#
_cell.length_a   1.000
_cell.length_b   1.000
_cell.length_c   1.000
_cell.angle_alpha   90.00
_cell.angle_beta   90.00
_cell.angle_gamma   90.00
#
_symmetry.space_group_name_H-M   'P 1'
#
loop_
_entity.id
_entity.type
_entity.pdbx_description
1 polymer ?
#
loop_
_entity_poly.entity_id
_entity_poly.type
_entity_poly.pdbx_seq_one_letter_code
_entity_poly.pdbx_strand_id
1 'polypeptide(L)'
;RMTYCLEHPTKKLLLMPVEPFEPNPSCYVCSETPLLLDVNTKVTKLKEVIDKIIKSKLGMNLPLVMIGSTLVFEDGDGLEEDEAANYALNLEKGLGRTASSSY
;
A
#
# COMPACT_ATOMS: atom_id res chain seq x y z
N ARG A 1 -19.23 18.49 -3.94
CA ARG A 1 -20.59 18.12 -4.40
C ARG A 1 -20.46 16.91 -5.31
N MET A 2 -21.18 15.83 -5.03
CA MET A 2 -21.24 14.64 -5.89
C MET A 2 -22.58 14.62 -6.61
N THR A 3 -22.63 14.18 -7.86
CA THR A 3 -23.88 14.08 -8.62
C THR A 3 -23.93 12.73 -9.32
N TYR A 4 -24.93 11.93 -9.00
CA TYR A 4 -25.15 10.65 -9.68
C TYR A 4 -25.97 10.86 -10.95
N CYS A 5 -25.55 10.22 -12.04
CA CYS A 5 -26.35 10.09 -13.25
C CYS A 5 -27.13 8.77 -13.18
N LEU A 6 -28.46 8.86 -13.11
CA LEU A 6 -29.33 7.70 -13.01
C LEU A 6 -29.73 7.22 -14.41
N GLU A 7 -29.87 5.91 -14.59
CA GLU A 7 -30.41 5.35 -15.84
C GLU A 7 -31.90 5.68 -16.01
N HIS A 8 -32.68 5.56 -14.92
CA HIS A 8 -34.09 5.89 -14.87
C HIS A 8 -34.35 7.02 -13.86
N PRO A 9 -35.16 8.04 -14.19
CA PRO A 9 -35.42 9.14 -13.27
C PRO A 9 -36.01 8.69 -11.94
N THR A 10 -35.43 9.16 -10.84
CA THR A 10 -35.96 8.95 -9.48
C THR A 10 -36.32 10.31 -8.89
N LYS A 11 -37.51 10.44 -8.30
CA LYS A 11 -38.02 11.75 -7.80
C LYS A 11 -37.96 12.86 -8.87
N LYS A 12 -38.18 12.52 -10.16
CA LYS A 12 -38.07 13.41 -11.33
C LYS A 12 -36.67 13.98 -11.58
N LEU A 13 -35.62 13.37 -11.02
CA LEU A 13 -34.23 13.74 -11.23
C LEU A 13 -33.50 12.62 -12.00
N LEU A 14 -32.84 12.99 -13.09
CA LEU A 14 -31.86 12.12 -13.79
C LEU A 14 -30.45 12.38 -13.25
N LEU A 15 -30.16 13.64 -12.92
CA LEU A 15 -28.95 14.07 -12.22
C LEU A 15 -29.30 14.32 -10.76
N MET A 16 -28.87 13.42 -9.88
CA MET A 16 -29.18 13.48 -8.45
C MET A 16 -27.99 14.04 -7.68
N PRO A 17 -28.02 15.32 -7.24
CA PRO A 17 -26.97 15.88 -6.41
C PRO A 17 -27.02 15.28 -5.00
N VAL A 18 -25.85 15.07 -4.41
CA VAL A 18 -25.66 14.53 -3.06
C VAL A 18 -24.60 15.37 -2.33
N GLU A 19 -24.88 15.65 -1.07
CA GLU A 19 -23.94 16.33 -0.18
C GLU A 19 -22.72 15.44 0.08
N PRO A 20 -21.49 16.00 0.15
CA PRO A 20 -20.31 15.23 0.51
C PRO A 20 -20.49 14.54 1.87
N PHE A 21 -19.95 13.33 1.98
CA PHE A 21 -19.89 12.62 3.26
C PHE A 21 -18.68 13.09 4.07
N GLU A 22 -18.79 13.02 5.40
CA GLU A 22 -17.64 13.18 6.30
C GLU A 22 -16.57 12.10 6.04
N PRO A 23 -15.29 12.38 6.34
CA PRO A 23 -14.22 11.39 6.19
C PRO A 23 -14.53 10.09 6.95
N ASN A 24 -14.31 8.94 6.30
CA ASN A 24 -14.52 7.65 6.95
C ASN A 24 -13.39 7.40 7.97
N PRO A 25 -13.68 7.24 9.28
CA PRO A 25 -12.65 7.03 10.30
C PRO A 25 -11.86 5.73 10.11
N SER A 26 -12.41 4.75 9.40
CA SER A 26 -11.76 3.46 9.09
C SER A 26 -11.00 3.43 7.75
N CYS A 27 -10.95 4.55 7.02
CA CYS A 27 -10.27 4.62 5.72
C CYS A 27 -8.74 4.56 5.89
N TYR A 28 -8.11 3.53 5.33
CA TYR A 28 -6.65 3.34 5.39
C TYR A 28 -5.83 4.44 4.67
N VAL A 29 -6.47 5.29 3.87
CA VAL A 29 -5.81 6.36 3.12
C VAL A 29 -5.83 7.68 3.89
N CYS A 30 -7.00 8.06 4.43
CA CYS A 30 -7.21 9.38 5.01
C CYS A 30 -7.36 9.37 6.54
N SER A 31 -7.20 8.22 7.19
CA SER A 31 -7.16 8.11 8.65
C SER A 31 -5.86 7.46 9.13
N GLU A 32 -5.63 7.50 10.44
CA GLU A 32 -4.45 6.89 11.09
C GLU A 32 -4.62 5.38 11.37
N THR A 33 -5.65 4.75 10.79
CA THR A 33 -5.95 3.34 11.06
C THR A 33 -4.94 2.41 10.38
N PRO A 34 -4.19 1.57 11.13
CA PRO A 34 -3.28 0.62 10.53
C PRO A 34 -4.03 -0.50 9.81
N LEU A 35 -3.43 -1.02 8.73
CA LEU A 35 -3.90 -2.23 8.04
C LEU A 35 -3.24 -3.48 8.62
N LEU A 36 -4.01 -4.57 8.66
CA LEU A 36 -3.53 -5.89 9.08
C LEU A 36 -3.35 -6.78 7.86
N LEU A 37 -2.20 -7.45 7.77
CA LEU A 37 -1.88 -8.43 6.74
C LEU A 37 -1.59 -9.77 7.41
N ASP A 38 -2.40 -10.78 7.11
CA ASP A 38 -2.19 -12.17 7.58
C ASP A 38 -1.59 -13.01 6.45
N VAL A 39 -0.35 -13.47 6.65
CA VAL A 39 0.43 -14.23 5.69
C VAL A 39 1.40 -15.18 6.38
N ASN A 40 1.77 -16.27 5.70
CA ASN A 40 2.83 -17.16 6.18
C ASN A 40 4.21 -16.53 5.94
N THR A 41 4.82 -16.00 7.00
CA THR A 41 6.10 -15.27 6.96
C THR A 41 7.31 -16.12 6.58
N LYS A 42 7.19 -17.45 6.59
CA LYS A 42 8.27 -18.37 6.19
C LYS A 42 8.40 -18.51 4.68
N VAL A 43 7.30 -18.37 3.95
CA VAL A 43 7.23 -18.61 2.49
C VAL A 43 6.96 -17.33 1.71
N THR A 44 6.24 -16.38 2.30
CA THR A 44 5.92 -15.10 1.65
C THR A 44 7.18 -14.28 1.56
N LYS A 45 7.59 -13.94 0.33
CA LYS A 45 8.76 -13.10 0.08
C LYS A 45 8.42 -11.62 0.22
N LEU A 46 9.41 -10.80 0.56
CA LEU A 46 9.23 -9.35 0.64
C LEU A 46 8.70 -8.78 -0.69
N LYS A 47 9.24 -9.24 -1.82
CA LYS A 47 8.79 -8.85 -3.15
C LYS A 47 7.30 -9.06 -3.38
N GLU A 48 6.74 -10.17 -2.88
CA GLU A 48 5.32 -10.45 -3.06
C GLU A 48 4.44 -9.46 -2.30
N VAL A 49 4.87 -9.03 -1.11
CA VAL A 49 4.16 -7.99 -0.36
C VAL A 49 4.24 -6.66 -1.09
N ILE A 50 5.42 -6.28 -1.57
CA ILE A 50 5.61 -5.01 -2.31
C ILE A 50 4.75 -5.00 -3.57
N ASP A 51 4.92 -5.99 -4.44
CA ASP A 51 4.29 -5.99 -5.76
C ASP A 51 2.77 -6.25 -5.66
N LYS A 52 2.37 -7.29 -4.93
CA LYS A 52 0.97 -7.77 -4.93
C LYS A 52 0.09 -7.02 -3.93
N ILE A 53 0.65 -6.43 -2.88
CA ILE A 53 -0.12 -5.74 -1.84
C ILE A 53 0.13 -4.24 -1.90
N ILE A 54 1.36 -3.78 -1.66
CA ILE A 54 1.65 -2.36 -1.51
C ILE A 54 1.40 -1.59 -2.81
N LYS A 55 1.99 -2.04 -3.93
CA LYS A 55 1.81 -1.40 -5.24
C LYS A 55 0.44 -1.72 -5.84
N SER A 56 0.10 -3.01 -5.94
CA SER A 56 -1.11 -3.43 -6.67
C SER A 56 -2.42 -3.16 -5.92
N LYS A 57 -2.52 -3.47 -4.62
CA LYS A 57 -3.77 -3.35 -3.85
C LYS A 57 -3.91 -2.01 -3.15
N LEU A 58 -2.83 -1.51 -2.55
CA LEU A 58 -2.85 -0.25 -1.81
C LEU A 58 -2.57 0.97 -2.71
N GLY A 59 -2.08 0.74 -3.93
CA GLY A 59 -1.87 1.79 -4.93
C GLY A 59 -0.67 2.71 -4.64
N MET A 60 0.30 2.26 -3.84
CA MET A 60 1.51 3.03 -3.58
C MET A 60 2.46 2.96 -4.79
N ASN A 61 2.96 4.12 -5.23
CA ASN A 61 3.83 4.19 -6.40
C ASN A 61 5.31 3.89 -6.05
N LEU A 62 5.83 4.62 -5.06
CA LEU A 62 7.23 4.60 -4.63
C LEU A 62 7.31 4.26 -3.13
N PRO A 63 7.10 2.99 -2.74
CA PRO A 63 7.01 2.64 -1.33
C PRO A 63 8.38 2.54 -0.66
N LEU A 64 8.43 3.04 0.57
CA LEU A 64 9.51 2.81 1.53
C LEU A 64 9.02 1.83 2.59
N VAL A 65 9.78 0.75 2.83
CA VAL A 65 9.41 -0.32 3.76
C VAL A 65 10.47 -0.44 4.85
N MET A 66 10.03 -0.31 6.10
CA MET A 66 10.87 -0.51 7.28
C MET A 66 10.37 -1.67 8.14
N ILE A 67 11.30 -2.33 8.83
CA ILE A 67 10.99 -3.26 9.92
C ILE A 67 11.69 -2.75 11.17
N GLY A 68 10.90 -2.30 12.16
CA GLY A 68 11.46 -1.57 13.31
C GLY A 68 12.12 -0.26 12.84
N SER A 69 13.41 -0.10 13.13
CA SER A 69 14.23 1.03 12.69
C SER A 69 15.08 0.73 11.45
N THR A 70 14.92 -0.44 10.83
CA THR A 70 15.73 -0.86 9.67
C THR A 70 14.97 -0.62 8.37
N LEU A 71 15.53 0.18 7.47
CA LEU A 71 15.08 0.35 6.10
C LEU A 71 15.44 -0.90 5.29
N VAL A 72 14.44 -1.62 4.78
CA VAL A 72 14.64 -2.91 4.09
C VAL A 72 14.39 -2.85 2.59
N PHE A 73 13.66 -1.83 2.14
CA PHE A 73 13.38 -1.57 0.74
C PHE A 73 12.96 -0.10 0.55
N GLU A 74 13.41 0.51 -0.51
CA GLU A 74 12.95 1.79 -1.01
C GLU A 74 12.82 1.70 -2.53
N ASP A 75 11.83 2.40 -3.07
CA ASP A 75 11.63 2.57 -4.50
C ASP A 75 11.64 4.07 -4.78
N GLY A 76 12.53 4.54 -5.65
CA GLY A 76 12.72 5.97 -5.89
C GLY A 76 13.77 6.25 -6.96
N ASP A 77 13.60 7.37 -7.64
CA ASP A 77 14.58 7.89 -8.59
C ASP A 77 15.71 8.57 -7.79
N GLY A 78 16.85 7.89 -7.65
CA GLY A 78 18.02 8.43 -6.93
C GLY A 78 18.77 7.44 -6.05
N LEU A 79 18.35 6.17 -6.02
CA LEU A 79 19.09 5.13 -5.30
C LEU A 79 20.49 4.94 -5.90
N GLU A 80 21.48 4.86 -5.02
CA GLU A 80 22.83 4.45 -5.41
C GLU A 80 22.83 2.97 -5.82
N GLU A 81 23.79 2.57 -6.65
CA GLU A 81 23.80 1.22 -7.24
C GLU A 81 23.96 0.13 -6.17
N ASP A 82 24.74 0.40 -5.11
CA ASP A 82 24.94 -0.50 -3.98
C ASP A 82 23.70 -0.59 -3.07
N GLU A 83 22.98 0.52 -2.87
CA GLU A 83 21.67 0.53 -2.18
C GLU A 83 20.65 -0.32 -2.93
N ALA A 84 20.50 -0.11 -4.24
CA ALA A 84 19.59 -0.87 -5.09
C ALA A 84 19.95 -2.37 -5.10
N ALA A 85 21.24 -2.70 -5.19
CA ALA A 85 21.70 -4.08 -5.10
C ALA A 85 21.38 -4.71 -3.73
N ASN A 86 21.57 -3.97 -2.64
CA ASN A 86 21.24 -4.45 -1.30
C ASN A 86 19.74 -4.71 -1.12
N TYR A 87 18.88 -3.82 -1.62
CA TYR A 87 17.42 -4.05 -1.60
C TYR A 87 17.01 -5.25 -2.45
N ALA A 88 17.65 -5.46 -3.61
CA ALA A 88 17.41 -6.63 -4.44
C ALA A 88 17.69 -7.96 -3.70
N LEU A 89 18.68 -7.99 -2.81
CA LEU A 89 18.96 -9.16 -1.96
C LEU A 89 17.85 -9.42 -0.93
N ASN A 90 17.15 -8.38 -0.47
CA ASN A 90 16.05 -8.51 0.49
C ASN A 90 14.75 -8.97 -0.16
N LEU A 91 14.51 -8.62 -1.43
CA LEU A 91 13.29 -8.94 -2.17
C LEU A 91 12.97 -10.45 -2.19
N GLU A 92 14.01 -11.28 -2.31
CA GLU A 92 13.87 -12.74 -2.37
C GLU A 92 13.82 -13.43 -0.99
N LYS A 93 14.08 -12.70 0.09
CA LYS A 93 13.98 -13.24 1.46
C LYS A 93 12.53 -13.39 1.88
N GLY A 94 12.23 -14.48 2.60
CA GLY A 94 10.97 -14.62 3.32
C GLY A 94 10.86 -13.58 4.43
N LEU A 95 9.66 -13.04 4.68
CA LEU A 95 9.42 -11.94 5.63
C LEU A 95 10.02 -12.20 7.02
N GLY A 96 9.99 -13.44 7.50
CA GLY A 96 10.55 -13.81 8.81
C GLY A 96 12.08 -13.68 8.91
N ARG A 97 12.80 -13.48 7.80
CA ARG A 97 14.26 -13.35 7.74
C ARG A 97 14.74 -12.00 7.18
N THR A 98 13.81 -11.14 6.76
CA THR A 98 14.15 -9.86 6.11
C THR A 98 14.83 -8.87 7.07
N ALA A 99 14.52 -8.93 8.37
CA ALA A 99 15.08 -8.02 9.38
C ALA A 99 16.40 -8.50 10.03
N SER A 100 16.85 -9.73 9.78
CA SER A 100 17.96 -10.36 10.50
C SER A 100 19.33 -10.18 9.83
N SER A 101 19.55 -9.09 9.10
CA SER A 101 20.80 -8.84 8.35
C SER A 101 21.62 -7.67 8.88
N SER A 102 21.39 -7.26 10.12
CA SER A 102 22.21 -6.26 10.81
C SER A 102 22.76 -6.88 12.09
N TYR A 103 24.03 -7.29 12.01
CA TYR A 103 24.90 -7.86 13.04
C TYR A 103 24.69 -9.34 13.42
#